data_AF-A0A958NXP0-F1
#
_entry.id   AF-A0A958NXP0-F1
#
_cell.length_a   1.000
_cell.length_b   1.000
_cell.length_c   1.000
_cell.angle_alpha   90.00
_cell.angle_beta   90.00
_cell.angle_gamma   90.00
#
_symmetry.space_group_name_H-M   'P 1'
#
loop_
_entity.id
_entity.type
_entity.pdbx_description
1 polymer ?
#
loop_
_entity_poly.entity_id
_entity_poly.type
_entity_poly.pdbx_seq_one_letter_code
_entity_poly.pdbx_strand_id
1 'polypeptide(L)'
;MISEAQLRSIAIFYFYSLQDEKLATQASAKTIAQLKLRQKEENLSNQELSPALVSATLKNWKILKKNIRSTQSAVSEEAGWIVPAGTDLGAWRQFRKEANEEEFLAVIWSLILGMKDETISKGLGVTVGTVRHRVGKGLKLLGTMVNTDVRAARG
;
A
#
# COMPACT_ATOMS: atom_id res chain seq x y z
N MET A 1 -7.17 3.60 -21.56
CA MET A 1 -6.79 4.82 -20.80
C MET A 1 -6.92 4.52 -19.32
N ILE A 2 -5.97 4.96 -18.48
CA ILE A 2 -6.10 4.82 -17.03
C ILE A 2 -7.28 5.67 -16.54
N SER A 3 -8.21 5.04 -15.82
CA SER A 3 -9.39 5.70 -15.25
C SER A 3 -9.05 6.52 -14.00
N GLU A 4 -9.91 7.48 -13.67
CA GLU A 4 -9.79 8.25 -12.42
C GLU A 4 -9.77 7.37 -11.18
N ALA A 5 -10.59 6.31 -11.15
CA ALA A 5 -10.60 5.33 -10.07
C ALA A 5 -9.22 4.67 -9.88
N GLN A 6 -8.55 4.29 -10.98
CA GLN A 6 -7.21 3.70 -10.92
C GLN A 6 -6.14 4.71 -10.48
N LEU A 7 -6.23 5.97 -10.92
CA LEU A 7 -5.36 7.04 -10.44
C LEU A 7 -5.48 7.22 -8.93
N ARG A 8 -6.73 7.28 -8.44
CA ARG A 8 -7.05 7.38 -7.02
C ARG A 8 -6.52 6.17 -6.24
N SER A 9 -6.70 4.95 -6.75
CA SER A 9 -6.17 3.75 -6.09
C SER A 9 -4.65 3.77 -5.95
N ILE A 10 -3.93 4.24 -6.97
CA ILE A 10 -2.46 4.37 -6.91
C ILE A 10 -2.05 5.41 -5.84
N ALA A 11 -2.71 6.56 -5.82
CA ALA A 11 -2.43 7.62 -4.85
C ALA A 11 -2.69 7.14 -3.40
N ILE A 12 -3.85 6.52 -3.17
CA ILE A 12 -4.22 5.96 -1.85
C ILE A 12 -3.24 4.88 -1.42
N PHE A 13 -2.82 3.99 -2.33
CA PHE A 13 -1.84 2.96 -2.02
C PHE A 13 -0.55 3.54 -1.46
N TYR A 14 0.02 4.56 -2.12
CA TYR A 14 1.27 5.15 -1.67
C TYR A 14 1.10 6.01 -0.43
N PHE A 15 -0.02 6.71 -0.29
CA PHE A 15 -0.33 7.49 0.91
C PHE A 15 -0.29 6.60 2.16
N TYR A 16 -1.01 5.48 2.16
CA TYR A 16 -1.06 4.59 3.32
C TYR A 16 0.21 3.75 3.52
N SER A 17 0.92 3.40 2.44
CA SER A 17 2.11 2.54 2.54
C SER A 17 3.40 3.29 2.87
N LEU A 18 3.52 4.56 2.46
CA LEU A 18 4.73 5.36 2.68
C LEU A 18 4.61 6.32 3.87
N GLN A 19 3.41 6.83 4.18
CA GLN A 19 3.19 7.83 5.22
C GLN A 19 4.08 9.08 5.06
N ASP A 20 4.28 9.49 3.81
CA ASP A 20 5.01 10.69 3.42
C ASP A 20 4.34 11.21 2.14
N GLU A 21 3.73 12.39 2.20
CA GLU A 21 2.94 12.94 1.10
C GLU A 21 3.79 13.22 -0.14
N LYS A 22 5.02 13.70 0.04
CA LYS A 22 5.93 14.03 -1.06
C LYS A 22 6.37 12.77 -1.78
N LEU A 23 6.80 11.75 -1.04
CA LEU A 23 7.18 10.46 -1.61
C LEU A 23 5.98 9.76 -2.24
N ALA A 24 4.81 9.83 -1.61
CA ALA A 24 3.59 9.24 -2.16
C ALA A 24 3.19 9.87 -3.49
N THR A 25 3.27 11.19 -3.59
CA THR A 25 2.96 11.93 -4.83
C THR A 25 3.94 11.55 -5.96
N GLN A 26 5.24 11.54 -5.66
CA GLN A 26 6.28 11.16 -6.63
C GLN A 26 6.13 9.69 -7.10
N ALA A 27 5.90 8.78 -6.16
CA ALA A 27 5.70 7.36 -6.43
C ALA A 27 4.45 7.12 -7.28
N SER A 28 3.38 7.86 -7.00
CA SER A 28 2.13 7.81 -7.75
C SER A 28 2.36 8.24 -9.19
N ALA A 29 2.94 9.42 -9.42
CA ALA A 29 3.23 9.93 -10.76
C ALA A 29 4.09 8.95 -11.57
N LYS A 30 5.14 8.39 -10.96
CA LYS A 30 6.01 7.38 -11.59
C LYS A 30 5.25 6.11 -11.97
N THR A 31 4.41 5.61 -11.07
CA THR A 31 3.62 4.38 -11.31
C THR A 31 2.58 4.58 -12.39
N ILE A 32 1.93 5.74 -12.41
CA ILE A 32 0.95 6.12 -13.44
C ILE A 32 1.64 6.18 -14.81
N ALA A 33 2.80 6.83 -14.92
CA ALA A 33 3.55 6.91 -16.16
C ALA A 33 3.93 5.50 -16.68
N GLN A 34 4.44 4.64 -15.81
CA GLN A 34 4.78 3.25 -16.16
C GLN A 34 3.55 2.45 -16.62
N LEU A 35 2.41 2.57 -15.94
CA LEU A 35 1.19 1.88 -16.33
C LEU A 35 0.63 2.39 -17.66
N LYS A 36 0.75 3.70 -17.95
CA LYS A 36 0.33 4.26 -19.24
C LYS A 36 1.20 3.72 -20.38
N LEU A 37 2.51 3.67 -20.20
CA LEU A 37 3.44 3.10 -21.18
C LEU A 37 3.11 1.62 -21.42
N ARG A 38 3.00 0.85 -20.34
CA ARG A 38 2.67 -0.58 -20.42
C ARG A 38 1.31 -0.85 -21.07
N GLN A 39 0.29 -0.06 -20.74
CA GLN A 39 -1.02 -0.17 -21.39
C GLN A 39 -0.93 0.03 -22.91
N LYS A 40 -0.10 0.98 -23.36
CA LYS A 40 0.08 1.26 -24.79
C LYS A 40 0.87 0.15 -25.49
N GLU A 41 1.93 -0.35 -24.85
CA GLU A 41 2.83 -1.36 -25.42
C GLU A 41 2.19 -2.75 -25.48
N GLU A 42 1.51 -3.16 -24.41
CA GLU A 42 0.89 -4.48 -24.28
C GLU A 42 -0.59 -4.50 -24.71
N ASN A 43 -1.14 -3.36 -25.16
CA ASN A 43 -2.55 -3.18 -25.52
C ASN A 43 -3.53 -3.71 -24.44
N LEU A 44 -3.21 -3.47 -23.17
CA LEU A 44 -3.90 -4.07 -22.03
C LEU A 44 -5.37 -3.67 -21.98
N SER A 45 -6.23 -4.67 -21.81
CA SER A 45 -7.65 -4.45 -21.51
C SER A 45 -7.82 -3.82 -20.12
N ASN A 46 -8.98 -3.22 -19.89
CA ASN A 46 -9.30 -2.67 -18.57
C ASN A 46 -9.28 -3.72 -17.45
N GLN A 47 -9.56 -4.99 -17.77
CA GLN A 47 -9.51 -6.09 -16.80
C GLN A 47 -8.07 -6.47 -16.41
N GLU A 48 -7.10 -6.21 -17.28
CA GLU A 48 -5.68 -6.51 -17.05
C GLU A 48 -4.94 -5.37 -16.36
N LEU A 49 -5.50 -4.16 -16.38
CA LEU A 49 -4.93 -3.00 -15.69
C LEU A 49 -4.92 -3.16 -14.18
N SER A 50 -5.97 -3.74 -13.57
CA SER A 50 -6.05 -3.88 -12.11
C SER A 50 -4.96 -4.82 -11.56
N PRO A 51 -4.72 -6.02 -12.13
CA PRO A 51 -3.55 -6.82 -11.79
C PRO A 51 -2.22 -6.12 -12.09
N ALA A 52 -2.12 -5.40 -13.22
CA ALA A 52 -0.91 -4.66 -13.56
C ALA A 52 -0.62 -3.57 -12.52
N LEU A 53 -1.63 -2.88 -11.99
CA LEU A 53 -1.52 -1.90 -10.91
C LEU A 53 -0.92 -2.53 -9.65
N VAL A 54 -1.42 -3.70 -9.23
CA VAL A 54 -0.86 -4.44 -8.07
C VAL A 54 0.63 -4.73 -8.28
N SER A 55 1.00 -5.26 -9.45
CA SER A 55 2.41 -5.54 -9.77
C SER A 55 3.29 -4.28 -9.80
N ALA A 56 2.79 -3.18 -10.37
CA ALA A 56 3.53 -1.93 -10.54
C ALA A 56 3.73 -1.20 -9.21
N THR A 57 2.68 -1.18 -8.38
CA THR A 57 2.74 -0.60 -7.03
C THR A 57 3.69 -1.37 -6.13
N LEU A 58 3.67 -2.71 -6.14
CA LEU A 58 4.64 -3.53 -5.41
C LEU A 58 6.08 -3.26 -5.86
N LYS A 59 6.33 -3.27 -7.18
CA LYS A 59 7.68 -3.08 -7.75
C LYS A 59 8.26 -1.73 -7.33
N ASN A 60 7.51 -0.65 -7.51
CA ASN A 60 7.97 0.69 -7.17
C ASN A 60 8.09 0.89 -5.66
N TRP A 61 7.18 0.34 -4.86
CA TRP A 61 7.27 0.38 -3.40
C TRP A 61 8.56 -0.29 -2.89
N LYS A 62 8.93 -1.47 -3.42
CA LYS A 62 10.20 -2.15 -3.07
C LYS A 62 11.43 -1.30 -3.37
N ILE A 63 11.45 -0.62 -4.52
CA ILE A 63 12.53 0.29 -4.91
C ILE A 63 12.62 1.46 -3.93
N LEU A 64 11.49 2.09 -3.62
CA LEU A 64 11.44 3.24 -2.71
C LEU A 64 11.85 2.85 -1.29
N LYS A 65 11.38 1.71 -0.78
CA LYS A 65 11.75 1.23 0.55
C LYS A 65 13.25 0.99 0.68
N LYS A 66 13.89 0.43 -0.35
CA LYS A 66 15.36 0.24 -0.38
C LYS A 66 16.09 1.57 -0.29
N ASN A 67 15.61 2.58 -1.03
CA ASN A 67 16.20 3.91 -1.01
C ASN A 67 16.01 4.61 0.34
N ILE A 68 14.81 4.54 0.92
CA ILE A 68 14.51 5.11 2.24
C ILE A 68 15.43 4.51 3.31
N ARG A 69 15.59 3.18 3.35
CA ARG A 69 16.52 2.52 4.30
C ARG A 69 17.97 2.93 4.11
N SER A 70 18.38 3.23 2.88
CA SER A 70 19.73 3.71 2.59
C SER A 70 19.96 5.16 3.02
N THR A 71 18.90 5.96 3.16
CA THR A 71 18.98 7.41 3.48
C THR A 71 18.59 7.71 4.94
N GLN A 72 17.83 6.83 5.61
CA GLN A 72 17.38 6.98 6.99
C GLN A 72 18.48 6.84 8.06
N SER A 73 19.72 6.59 7.67
CA SER A 73 20.87 6.80 8.58
C SER A 73 21.12 8.29 8.89
N ALA A 74 20.35 9.24 8.33
CA ALA A 74 20.66 10.67 8.44
C ALA A 74 19.50 11.65 8.76
N VAL A 75 18.21 11.30 8.74
CA VAL A 75 17.13 12.31 8.92
C VAL A 75 15.90 11.79 9.69
N SER A 76 15.48 12.61 10.67
CA SER A 76 14.43 12.49 11.69
C SER A 76 13.03 12.00 11.24
N GLU A 77 12.26 11.49 12.20
CA GLU A 77 10.92 10.86 12.12
C GLU A 77 9.74 11.80 11.73
N GLU A 78 9.99 13.06 11.38
CA GLU A 78 8.95 14.02 10.97
C GLU A 78 8.75 14.02 9.44
N ALA A 79 8.36 12.89 8.87
CA ALA A 79 8.00 12.82 7.46
C ALA A 79 6.57 13.32 7.25
N GLY A 80 6.41 14.61 6.90
CA GLY A 80 5.41 15.26 6.03
C GLY A 80 3.98 14.73 5.90
N TRP A 81 3.46 13.96 6.86
CA TRP A 81 2.13 13.34 6.81
C TRP A 81 1.18 14.13 7.71
N ILE A 82 0.46 15.07 7.11
CA ILE A 82 -0.52 15.88 7.82
C ILE A 82 -1.79 15.04 7.99
N VAL A 83 -1.97 14.53 9.21
CA VAL A 83 -3.16 13.78 9.61
C VAL A 83 -4.17 14.78 10.20
N PRO A 84 -5.47 14.75 9.79
CA PRO A 84 -6.48 15.61 10.37
C PRO A 84 -6.55 15.48 11.90
N ALA A 85 -6.74 16.60 12.59
CA ALA A 85 -6.88 16.62 14.04
C ALA A 85 -8.00 15.66 14.50
N GLY A 86 -7.73 14.86 15.53
CA GLY A 86 -8.65 13.85 16.05
C GLY A 86 -8.61 12.49 15.34
N THR A 87 -7.77 12.31 14.32
CA THR A 87 -7.55 10.99 13.70
C THR A 87 -6.34 10.32 14.33
N ASP A 88 -6.57 9.24 15.09
CA ASP A 88 -5.49 8.41 15.61
C ASP A 88 -5.05 7.37 14.58
N LEU A 89 -3.77 7.43 14.21
CA LEU A 89 -3.13 6.48 13.29
C LEU A 89 -2.01 5.68 13.99
N GLY A 90 -1.99 5.67 15.33
CA GLY A 90 -1.04 4.93 16.16
C GLY A 90 -0.97 3.46 15.78
N ALA A 91 -2.09 2.73 15.90
CA ALA A 91 -2.21 1.35 15.45
C ALA A 91 -1.75 1.13 14.00
N TRP A 92 -2.05 2.05 13.08
CA TRP A 92 -1.64 1.90 11.67
C TRP A 92 -0.14 2.09 11.48
N ARG A 93 0.48 3.06 12.19
CA ARG A 93 1.94 3.26 12.20
C ARG A 93 2.65 2.05 12.81
N GLN A 94 2.13 1.51 13.90
CA GLN A 94 2.67 0.31 14.53
C GLN A 94 2.53 -0.91 13.60
N PHE A 95 1.36 -1.07 12.96
CA PHE A 95 1.12 -2.14 12.00
C PHE A 95 2.12 -2.10 10.84
N ARG A 96 2.39 -0.92 10.28
CA ARG A 96 3.41 -0.74 9.24
C ARG A 96 4.82 -1.13 9.71
N LYS A 97 5.15 -0.89 10.99
CA LYS A 97 6.47 -1.22 11.56
C LYS A 97 6.63 -2.73 11.81
N GLU A 98 5.58 -3.40 12.30
CA GLU A 98 5.67 -4.78 12.77
C GLU A 98 5.22 -5.84 11.76
N ALA A 99 4.29 -5.51 10.86
CA ALA A 99 3.76 -6.47 9.90
C ALA A 99 4.82 -6.89 8.89
N ASN A 100 4.72 -8.14 8.43
CA ASN A 100 5.43 -8.56 7.24
C ASN A 100 4.98 -7.69 6.05
N GLU A 101 5.90 -7.30 5.17
CA GLU A 101 5.62 -6.49 3.99
C GLU A 101 4.48 -7.06 3.15
N GLU A 102 4.46 -8.37 2.96
CA GLU A 102 3.45 -9.03 2.13
C GLU A 102 2.07 -9.00 2.77
N GLU A 103 2.00 -9.08 4.10
CA GLU A 103 0.76 -9.00 4.87
C GLU A 103 0.23 -7.56 4.90
N PHE A 104 1.12 -6.60 5.16
CA PHE A 104 0.82 -5.17 5.15
C PHE A 104 0.26 -4.72 3.80
N LEU A 105 0.96 -5.03 2.71
CA LEU A 105 0.53 -4.63 1.37
C LEU A 105 -0.75 -5.35 0.92
N ALA A 106 -0.92 -6.62 1.30
CA ALA A 106 -2.15 -7.36 1.03
C ALA A 106 -3.38 -6.72 1.69
N VAL A 107 -3.24 -6.24 2.93
CA VAL A 107 -4.31 -5.49 3.61
C VAL A 107 -4.64 -4.19 2.87
N ILE A 108 -3.64 -3.45 2.39
CA ILE A 108 -3.89 -2.22 1.61
C ILE A 108 -4.67 -2.53 0.33
N TRP A 109 -4.22 -3.48 -0.49
CA TRP A 109 -4.92 -3.79 -1.75
C TRP A 109 -6.35 -4.32 -1.50
N SER A 110 -6.52 -5.20 -0.51
CA SER A 110 -7.79 -5.85 -0.25
C SER A 110 -8.79 -4.93 0.46
N LEU A 111 -8.40 -4.31 1.58
CA LEU A 111 -9.35 -3.58 2.45
C LEU A 111 -9.40 -2.09 2.15
N ILE A 112 -8.28 -1.46 1.79
CA ILE A 112 -8.26 -0.02 1.52
C ILE A 112 -8.65 0.26 0.06
N LEU A 113 -8.14 -0.53 -0.89
CA LEU A 113 -8.45 -0.34 -2.31
C LEU A 113 -9.64 -1.19 -2.79
N GLY A 114 -10.15 -2.11 -1.96
CA GLY A 114 -11.32 -2.93 -2.30
C GLY A 114 -11.07 -3.90 -3.46
N MET A 115 -9.82 -4.30 -3.72
CA MET A 115 -9.50 -5.19 -4.82
C MET A 115 -9.88 -6.64 -4.49
N LYS A 116 -10.45 -7.34 -5.48
CA LYS A 116 -10.78 -8.76 -5.35
C LYS A 116 -9.53 -9.62 -5.22
N ASP A 117 -9.61 -10.71 -4.47
CA ASP A 117 -8.49 -11.60 -4.23
C ASP A 117 -7.87 -12.13 -5.53
N GLU A 118 -8.68 -12.42 -6.55
CA GLU A 118 -8.22 -12.91 -7.86
C GLU A 118 -7.38 -11.85 -8.60
N THR A 119 -7.72 -10.57 -8.41
CA THR A 119 -6.96 -9.46 -9.00
C THR A 119 -5.61 -9.33 -8.32
N ILE A 120 -5.59 -9.41 -6.99
CA ILE A 120 -4.36 -9.34 -6.19
C ILE A 120 -3.49 -10.54 -6.51
N SER A 121 -4.05 -11.75 -6.52
CA SER A 121 -3.33 -12.99 -6.77
C SER A 121 -2.69 -12.99 -8.16
N LYS A 122 -3.42 -12.54 -9.19
CA LYS A 122 -2.91 -12.38 -10.55
C LYS A 122 -1.78 -11.35 -10.61
N GLY A 123 -1.93 -10.19 -9.95
CA GLY A 123 -0.91 -9.15 -9.93
C GLY A 123 0.35 -9.52 -9.16
N LEU A 124 0.24 -10.40 -8.16
CA LEU A 124 1.35 -10.89 -7.35
C LEU A 124 1.98 -12.18 -7.88
N GLY A 125 1.33 -12.89 -8.81
CA GLY A 125 1.78 -14.20 -9.27
C GLY A 125 1.70 -15.28 -8.18
N VAL A 126 0.69 -15.22 -7.31
CA VAL A 126 0.47 -16.19 -6.22
C VAL A 126 -0.94 -16.76 -6.26
N THR A 127 -1.25 -17.74 -5.40
CA THR A 127 -2.61 -18.29 -5.30
C THR A 127 -3.55 -17.33 -4.55
N VAL A 128 -4.86 -17.42 -4.82
CA VAL A 128 -5.90 -16.72 -4.04
C VAL A 128 -5.84 -17.08 -2.56
N GLY A 129 -5.56 -18.35 -2.24
CA GLY A 129 -5.37 -18.81 -0.85
C GLY A 129 -4.22 -18.10 -0.15
N THR A 130 -3.11 -17.85 -0.85
CA THR A 130 -1.97 -17.06 -0.33
C THR A 130 -2.38 -15.62 -0.02
N VAL A 131 -3.19 -14.99 -0.88
CA VAL A 131 -3.71 -13.63 -0.64
C VAL A 131 -4.58 -13.61 0.62
N ARG A 132 -5.57 -14.50 0.72
CA ARG A 132 -6.46 -14.59 1.88
C ARG A 132 -5.71 -14.84 3.18
N HIS A 133 -4.69 -15.70 3.14
CA HIS A 133 -3.82 -15.96 4.28
C HIS A 133 -3.05 -14.72 4.73
N ARG A 134 -2.44 -13.98 3.79
CA ARG A 134 -1.71 -12.73 4.08
C ARG A 134 -2.63 -11.65 4.65
N VAL A 135 -3.82 -11.47 4.05
CA VAL A 135 -4.84 -10.54 4.56
C VAL A 135 -5.28 -10.94 5.97
N GLY A 136 -5.60 -12.22 6.18
CA GLY A 136 -6.05 -12.73 7.48
C GLY A 136 -5.00 -12.56 8.59
N LYS A 137 -3.72 -12.81 8.29
CA LYS A 137 -2.63 -12.55 9.25
C LYS A 137 -2.47 -11.06 9.53
N GLY A 138 -2.48 -10.22 8.49
CA GLY A 138 -2.38 -8.77 8.64
C GLY A 138 -3.51 -8.20 9.50
N LEU A 139 -4.75 -8.63 9.26
CA LEU A 139 -5.91 -8.19 10.05
C LEU A 139 -5.87 -8.66 11.51
N LYS A 140 -5.39 -9.88 11.77
CA LYS A 140 -5.20 -10.36 13.15
C LYS A 140 -4.19 -9.48 13.90
N LEU A 141 -3.07 -9.15 13.27
CA LEU A 141 -2.03 -8.30 13.86
C LEU A 141 -2.52 -6.86 14.06
N LEU A 142 -3.19 -6.27 13.06
CA LEU A 142 -3.78 -4.94 13.21
C LEU A 142 -4.82 -4.90 14.35
N GLY A 143 -5.64 -5.95 14.47
CA GLY A 143 -6.62 -6.07 15.54
C GLY A 143 -6.00 -6.10 16.94
N THR A 144 -4.81 -6.70 17.12
CA THR A 144 -4.13 -6.67 18.42
C THR A 144 -3.63 -5.27 18.79
N MET A 145 -3.21 -4.47 17.82
CA MET A 145 -2.73 -3.10 18.04
C MET A 145 -3.87 -2.16 18.41
N VAL A 146 -4.98 -2.20 17.65
CA VAL A 146 -6.17 -1.40 17.94
C VAL A 146 -6.72 -1.70 19.35
N ASN A 147 -6.77 -2.97 19.75
CA ASN A 147 -7.24 -3.35 21.08
C ASN A 147 -6.28 -2.94 22.21
N THR A 148 -5.00 -2.77 21.91
CA THR A 148 -3.99 -2.31 22.88
C THR A 148 -4.08 -0.80 23.07
N ASP A 149 -4.22 -0.04 21.98
CA ASP A 149 -4.40 1.43 22.01
C ASP A 149 -5.68 1.82 22.77
N VAL A 150 -6.80 1.10 22.55
CA VAL A 150 -8.06 1.34 23.27
C VAL A 150 -7.94 1.09 24.78
N ARG A 151 -7.06 0.16 25.20
CA ARG A 151 -6.83 -0.12 26.63
C ARG A 151 -5.94 0.94 27.27
N ALA A 152 -4.93 1.43 26.55
CA ALA A 152 -4.05 2.50 27.02
C ALA A 152 -4.79 3.85 27.18
N ALA A 153 -5.77 4.13 26.32
CA ALA A 153 -6.57 5.37 26.40
C ALA A 153 -7.64 5.38 27.52
N ARG A 154 -7.87 4.25 28.21
CA ARG A 154 -8.88 4.11 29.27
C ARG A 154 -8.29 4.01 30.68
N GLY A 155 -6.97 3.99 30.83
CA GLY A 155 -6.26 4.01 32.10
C GLY A 155 -5.71 5.39 32.40
#